data_AF-A0A645BIK3-F1
#
_entry.id   AF-A0A645BIK3-F1
#
_cell.length_a   1.000
_cell.length_b   1.000
_cell.length_c   1.000
_cell.angle_alpha   90.00
_cell.angle_beta   90.00
_cell.angle_gamma   90.00
#
_symmetry.space_group_name_H-M   'P 1'
#
loop_
_entity.id
_entity.type
_entity.pdbx_description
1 polymer ?
#
loop_
_entity_poly.entity_id
_entity_poly.type
_entity_poly.pdbx_seq_one_letter_code
_entity_poly.pdbx_strand_id
1 'polypeptide(L)' 'MPEFSHNNKKYYSSPLTKDLIENMDAVVITTGHTTVDYGFVADNAKILFDTKNVTKNMRTDRKNLFIL' A
#
# COMPACT_ATOMS: atom_id res chain seq x y z
N MET A 1 5.09 -12.14 7.68
CA MET A 1 4.58 -12.53 9.02
C MET A 1 3.06 -12.52 8.97
N PRO A 2 2.37 -13.67 9.06
CA PRO A 2 0.91 -13.76 8.86
C PRO A 2 0.09 -13.19 10.01
N GLU A 3 0.58 -13.30 11.25
CA GLU A 3 -0.06 -12.74 12.44
C GLU A 3 0.97 -12.35 13.50
N PHE A 4 0.61 -11.40 14.37
CA PHE A 4 1.37 -11.07 15.57
C PHE A 4 0.48 -10.44 16.64
N SER A 5 0.95 -10.41 17.89
CA SER A 5 0.25 -9.76 19.01
C SER A 5 1.05 -8.57 19.52
N HIS A 6 0.38 -7.44 19.76
CA HIS A 6 0.97 -6.24 20.33
C HIS A 6 -0.06 -5.50 21.19
N ASN A 7 0.32 -5.11 22.42
CA ASN A 7 -0.57 -4.43 23.39
C ASN A 7 -1.94 -5.12 23.57
N ASN A 8 -1.93 -6.44 23.78
CA ASN A 8 -3.12 -7.30 23.88
C ASN A 8 -4.08 -7.26 22.67
N LYS A 9 -3.62 -6.78 21.51
CA LYS A 9 -4.35 -6.83 20.24
C LYS A 9 -3.67 -7.79 19.28
N LYS A 10 -4.47 -8.59 18.59
CA LYS A 10 -4.02 -9.45 17.49
C LYS A 10 -4.10 -8.69 16.18
N TYR A 11 -3.06 -8.83 15.36
CA TYR A 11 -2.95 -8.24 14.05
C TYR A 11 -2.76 -9.35 13.03
N TYR A 12 -3.42 -9.20 11.89
CA TYR A 12 -3.37 -10.15 10.79
C TYR A 12 -2.86 -9.42 9.55
N SER A 13 -1.95 -10.07 8.85
CA SER A 13 -1.50 -9.59 7.54
C SER A 13 -2.44 -10.15 6.47
N SER A 14 -2.95 -9.27 5.61
CA SER A 14 -3.68 -9.66 4.41
C SER A 14 -2.71 -9.68 3.22
N PRO A 15 -2.76 -10.71 2.36
CA PRO A 15 -2.05 -10.67 1.08
C PRO A 15 -2.51 -9.48 0.25
N LEU A 16 -1.58 -8.80 -0.42
CA LEU A 16 -1.88 -7.71 -1.34
C LEU A 16 -2.43 -8.29 -2.65
N THR A 17 -3.71 -8.64 -2.67
CA THR A 17 -4.41 -9.07 -3.88
C THR A 17 -5.05 -7.89 -4.58
N LYS A 18 -5.29 -8.04 -5.89
CA LYS A 18 -5.98 -7.02 -6.69
C LYS A 18 -7.35 -6.69 -6.10
N ASP A 19 -8.16 -7.72 -5.84
CA ASP A 19 -9.50 -7.57 -5.27
C ASP A 19 -9.47 -6.81 -3.95
N LEU A 20 -8.51 -7.10 -3.07
CA LEU A 20 -8.41 -6.39 -1.79
C LEU A 20 -8.16 -4.89 -2.03
N ILE A 21 -7.21 -4.56 -2.91
CA ILE A 21 -6.81 -3.18 -3.18
C ILE A 21 -7.94 -2.39 -3.86
N GLU A 22 -8.58 -2.97 -4.87
CA GLU A 22 -9.68 -2.31 -5.60
C GLU A 22 -10.92 -2.08 -4.72
N ASN A 23 -11.16 -2.95 -3.72
CA ASN A 23 -12.26 -2.78 -2.78
C ASN A 23 -12.00 -1.71 -1.73
N MET A 24 -10.74 -1.32 -1.47
CA MET A 24 -10.44 -0.23 -0.54
C MET A 24 -10.75 1.14 -1.15
N ASP A 25 -11.10 2.12 -0.30
CA ASP A 25 -11.31 3.50 -0.73
C ASP A 25 -9.99 4.26 -0.88
N ALA A 26 -9.02 3.95 -0.02
CA ALA A 26 -7.69 4.52 -0.06
C ALA A 26 -6.63 3.54 0.49
N VAL A 27 -5.41 3.69 0.01
CA VAL A 27 -4.23 2.97 0.48
C VAL A 27 -3.20 3.98 1.00
N VAL A 28 -2.60 3.69 2.16
CA VAL A 28 -1.57 4.54 2.77
C VAL A 28 -0.29 3.74 2.97
N ILE A 29 0.81 4.21 2.38
CA ILE A 29 2.13 3.62 2.58
C ILE A 29 2.69 4.15 3.89
N THR A 30 2.64 3.33 4.93
CA THR A 30 3.18 3.67 6.26
C THR A 30 4.65 3.29 6.41
N THR A 31 5.14 2.32 5.63
CA THR A 31 6.53 1.84 5.64
C THR A 31 6.97 1.43 4.25
N GLY A 32 8.20 1.80 3.87
CA GLY A 32 8.77 1.59 2.54
C GLY A 32 9.62 0.33 2.41
N HIS A 33 9.01 -0.84 2.57
CA HIS A 33 9.73 -2.11 2.35
C HIS A 33 10.00 -2.36 0.86
N THR A 34 11.21 -2.82 0.52
CA THR A 34 11.60 -3.12 -0.87
C THR A 34 10.94 -4.38 -1.44
N THR A 35 10.34 -5.22 -0.59
CA THR A 35 9.64 -6.44 -0.98
C THR A 35 8.22 -6.20 -1.50
N VAL A 36 7.72 -4.97 -1.44
CA VAL A 36 6.39 -4.60 -1.90
C VAL A 36 6.46 -4.10 -3.34
N ASP A 37 5.61 -4.65 -4.20
CA ASP A 37 5.41 -4.13 -5.55
C ASP A 37 4.48 -2.90 -5.51
N TYR A 38 5.07 -1.72 -5.33
CA TYR A 38 4.31 -0.47 -5.30
C TYR A 38 3.69 -0.10 -6.65
N GLY A 39 4.20 -0.64 -7.76
CA GLY A 39 3.59 -0.53 -9.10
C GLY A 39 2.21 -1.17 -9.09
N PHE A 40 2.18 -2.44 -8.71
CA PHE A 40 0.93 -3.16 -8.54
C PHE A 40 -0.05 -2.46 -7.60
N VAL A 41 0.42 -1.90 -6.48
CA VAL A 41 -0.45 -1.15 -5.56
C VAL A 41 -0.99 0.13 -6.20
N ALA A 42 -0.15 0.92 -6.86
CA ALA A 42 -0.53 2.18 -7.48
C ALA A 42 -1.53 1.99 -8.63
N ASP A 43 -1.36 0.94 -9.42
CA ASP A 43 -2.21 0.67 -10.59
C ASP A 43 -3.61 0.16 -10.22
N ASN A 44 -3.79 -0.41 -9.02
CA ASN A 44 -5.08 -0.98 -8.57
C ASN A 44 -5.77 -0.16 -7.47
N ALA A 45 -5.06 0.76 -6.80
CA ALA A 45 -5.65 1.58 -5.74
C ALA A 45 -6.51 2.71 -6.30
N LYS A 46 -7.69 2.95 -5.69
CA LYS A 46 -8.51 4.12 -6.04
C LYS A 46 -7.81 5.44 -5.70
N ILE A 47 -7.18 5.51 -4.52
CA ILE A 47 -6.37 6.61 -4.03
C ILE A 47 -5.17 6.02 -3.29
N LEU A 48 -3.96 6.50 -3.58
CA LEU A 48 -2.72 6.08 -2.93
C LEU A 48 -2.00 7.28 -2.29
N PHE A 49 -1.76 7.20 -0.99
CA PHE A 49 -0.95 8.16 -0.24
C PHE A 49 0.44 7.58 0.02
N ASP A 50 1.45 8.19 -0.58
CA ASP A 50 2.85 7.81 -0.40
C ASP A 50 3.54 8.74 0.60
N THR A 51 3.64 8.30 1.86
CA THR A 51 4.33 9.04 2.94
C THR A 51 5.83 8.75 3.01
N LYS A 52 6.35 7.90 2.11
CA LYS A 52 7.74 7.42 2.11
C LYS A 52 8.47 7.75 0.81
N ASN A 53 7.78 8.39 -0.15
CA ASN A 53 8.28 8.73 -1.46
C ASN A 53 8.91 7.52 -2.19
N VAL A 54 8.35 6.33 -1.98
CA VAL A 54 8.82 5.08 -2.60
C VAL A 54 8.45 5.01 -4.08
N THR A 55 7.46 5.77 -4.50
CA THR A 55 6.95 5.83 -5.88
C THR A 55 7.71 6.81 -6.78
N LYS A 56 8.72 7.53 -6.26
CA LYS A 56 9.41 8.64 -6.95
C LYS A 56 9.91 8.34 -8.37
N ASN A 57 10.37 7.11 -8.60
CA ASN A 57 10.98 6.67 -9.86
C ASN A 57 10.02 5.84 -10.73
N MET A 58 8.76 5.68 -10.31
CA MET A 58 7.80 4.89 -11.05
C MET A 58 7.23 5.68 -12.22
N ARG A 59 7.09 4.98 -13.36
CA ARG A 59 6.40 5.49 -14.55
C ARG A 59 4.92 5.07 -14.50
N THR A 60 4.18 5.57 -13.52
CA THR A 60 2.72 5.35 -13.42
C THR A 60 1.97 6.68 -13.56
N ASP A 61 0.70 6.61 -13.95
CA ASP A 61 -0.19 7.77 -14.04
C ASP A 61 -0.43 8.32 -12.62
N ARG A 62 -0.06 9.58 -12.36
CA ARG A 62 -0.06 10.15 -11.00
C ARG A 62 -1.42 10.70 -10.55
N LYS A 63 -2.50 10.41 -11.28
CA LYS A 63 -3.84 10.97 -11.00
C LYS A 63 -4.41 10.58 -9.64
N ASN A 64 -4.11 9.37 -9.19
CA ASN A 64 -4.56 8.81 -7.91
C ASN A 64 -3.45 8.79 -6.83
N LEU A 65 -2.26 9.32 -7.13
CA LEU A 65 -1.08 9.25 -6.25
C LEU A 65 -0.80 10.61 -5.61
N PHE A 66 -0.81 10.63 -4.28
CA PHE A 66 -0.52 11.80 -3.46
C PHE A 66 0.76 11.56 -2.66
N ILE A 67 1.79 12.35 -2.94
CA ILE A 67 3.02 12.38 -2.13
C ILE A 67 2.80 13.33 -0.96
N LEU A 68 3.06 12.86 0.26
CA LEU A 68 2.96 13.65 1.50
C LEU A 68 4.33 13.97 2.10
#